data_AF-A0A1J5PLA2-F1
#
_entry.id   AF-A0A1J5PLA2-F1
#
_cell.length_a   1.000
_cell.length_b   1.000
_cell.length_c   1.000
_cell.angle_alpha   90.00
_cell.angle_beta   90.00
_cell.angle_gamma   90.00
#
_symmetry.space_group_name_H-M   'P 1'
#
loop_
_entity.id
_entity.type
_entity.pdbx_description
1 polymer ?
#
loop_
_entity_poly.entity_id
_entity_poly.type
_entity_poly.pdbx_seq_one_letter_code
_entity_poly.pdbx_strand_id
1 'polypeptide(L)'
;MYLSDLTPAMKPSDAYAHIALRKTDRVEIDDLEGRITVGLVTPYPPGIPLLIPGEVFNRKIVDYLKFSREFNAQCPGFETDIHGLVEEVVGTEVRYFADCVRV
;
A
#
# COMPACT_ATOMS: atom_id res chain seq x y z
N MET A 1 -0.46 11.63 -8.28
CA MET A 1 -1.03 10.47 -7.58
C MET A 1 -2.38 10.08 -8.18
N TYR A 2 -3.51 10.70 -7.84
CA TYR A 2 -4.84 10.32 -8.38
C TYR A 2 -5.05 10.48 -9.90
N LEU A 3 -4.19 11.23 -10.60
CA LEU A 3 -4.24 11.37 -12.06
C LEU A 3 -3.24 10.44 -12.78
N SER A 4 -2.63 9.49 -12.07
CA SER A 4 -1.78 8.48 -12.70
C SER A 4 -2.61 7.36 -13.28
N ASP A 5 -2.08 6.67 -14.29
CA ASP A 5 -2.69 5.46 -14.80
C ASP A 5 -2.75 4.37 -13.72
N LEU A 6 -3.96 3.91 -13.43
CA LEU A 6 -4.25 2.78 -12.55
C LEU A 6 -4.53 1.57 -13.42
N THR A 7 -3.78 0.49 -13.19
CA THR A 7 -3.92 -0.74 -13.98
C THR A 7 -4.71 -1.77 -13.18
N PRO A 8 -5.94 -2.13 -13.60
CA PRO A 8 -6.69 -3.21 -12.99
C PRO A 8 -6.16 -4.57 -13.51
N ALA A 9 -5.50 -5.35 -12.65
CA ALA A 9 -4.97 -6.67 -13.01
C ALA A 9 -5.99 -7.79 -12.78
N MET A 10 -6.93 -7.61 -11.85
CA MET A 10 -7.99 -8.58 -11.55
C MET A 10 -9.22 -7.88 -10.95
N LYS A 11 -10.33 -8.61 -10.84
CA LYS A 11 -11.55 -8.07 -10.20
C LYS A 11 -11.29 -7.83 -8.71
N PRO A 12 -11.86 -6.76 -8.12
CA PRO A 12 -11.71 -6.50 -6.70
C PRO A 12 -12.18 -7.64 -5.80
N SER A 13 -13.25 -8.35 -6.20
CA SER A 13 -13.74 -9.54 -5.49
C SER A 13 -12.70 -10.66 -5.45
N ASP A 14 -11.98 -10.86 -6.54
CA ASP A 14 -11.01 -11.94 -6.68
C ASP A 14 -9.77 -11.60 -5.86
N ALA A 15 -9.26 -10.37 -5.98
CA ALA A 15 -8.14 -9.89 -5.17
C ALA A 15 -8.43 -9.97 -3.66
N TYR A 16 -9.61 -9.53 -3.23
CA TYR A 16 -10.00 -9.60 -1.83
C TYR A 16 -10.11 -11.06 -1.33
N ALA A 17 -10.62 -11.98 -2.16
CA ALA A 17 -10.72 -13.39 -1.81
C ALA A 17 -9.36 -14.06 -1.54
N HIS A 18 -8.25 -13.54 -2.09
CA HIS A 18 -6.91 -14.06 -1.80
C HIS A 18 -6.56 -13.98 -0.30
N ILE A 19 -7.10 -13.02 0.44
CA ILE A 19 -6.93 -12.90 1.89
C ILE A 19 -7.48 -14.17 2.59
N ALA A 20 -8.74 -14.52 2.30
CA ALA A 20 -9.39 -15.70 2.88
C ALA A 20 -8.71 -17.01 2.45
N LEU A 21 -8.18 -17.06 1.23
CA LEU A 21 -7.48 -18.21 0.68
C LEU A 21 -6.02 -18.32 1.14
N ARG A 22 -5.52 -17.36 1.95
CA ARG A 22 -4.11 -17.28 2.38
C ARG A 22 -3.12 -17.25 1.21
N LYS A 23 -3.53 -16.61 0.11
CA LYS A 23 -2.76 -16.42 -1.13
C LYS A 23 -2.24 -14.99 -1.23
N THR A 24 -1.71 -14.48 -0.13
CA THR A 24 -1.15 -13.14 -0.02
C THR A 24 0.33 -13.21 0.36
N ASP A 25 1.09 -12.22 -0.08
CA ASP A 25 2.45 -11.97 0.38
C ASP A 25 2.48 -10.61 1.05
N ARG A 26 3.20 -10.51 2.17
CA ARG A 26 3.54 -9.24 2.79
C ARG A 26 4.76 -8.67 2.09
N VAL A 27 4.63 -7.50 1.49
CA VAL A 27 5.66 -6.90 0.65
C VAL A 27 6.07 -5.56 1.23
N GLU A 28 7.38 -5.33 1.36
CA GLU A 28 7.91 -4.07 1.85
C GLU A 28 7.67 -2.95 0.83
N ILE A 29 7.46 -1.73 1.33
CA ILE A 29 7.15 -0.54 0.52
C ILE A 29 8.10 -0.31 -0.65
N ASP A 30 9.36 -0.70 -0.49
CA ASP A 30 10.40 -0.53 -1.51
C ASP A 30 10.26 -1.50 -2.69
N ASP A 31 9.56 -2.62 -2.49
CA ASP A 31 9.36 -3.71 -3.46
C ASP A 31 7.91 -3.81 -3.97
N LEU A 32 7.07 -2.79 -3.71
CA LEU A 32 5.66 -2.81 -4.08
C LEU A 32 5.41 -2.62 -5.58
N GLU A 33 6.29 -1.96 -6.32
CA GLU A 33 6.02 -1.65 -7.72
C GLU A 33 5.74 -2.91 -8.55
N GLY A 34 4.63 -2.90 -9.29
CA GLY A 34 4.17 -4.05 -10.08
C GLY A 34 3.40 -5.11 -9.28
N ARG A 35 3.33 -5.01 -7.95
CA ARG A 35 2.49 -5.89 -7.12
C ARG A 35 1.01 -5.50 -7.21
N ILE A 36 0.13 -6.45 -6.93
CA ILE A 36 -1.32 -6.27 -6.95
C ILE A 36 -1.81 -6.21 -5.51
N THR A 37 -2.46 -5.12 -5.10
CA THR A 37 -3.00 -5.01 -3.74
C THR A 37 -4.21 -5.93 -3.53
N VAL A 38 -4.33 -6.51 -2.34
CA VAL A 38 -5.55 -7.25 -1.93
C VAL A 38 -6.51 -6.41 -1.08
N GLY A 39 -6.07 -5.23 -0.64
CA GLY A 39 -6.81 -4.31 0.20
C GLY A 39 -6.94 -2.92 -0.41
N LEU A 40 -7.70 -2.06 0.28
CA LEU A 40 -7.71 -0.63 0.00
C LEU A 40 -6.42 0.00 0.54
N VAL A 41 -5.79 0.85 -0.26
CA VAL A 41 -4.72 1.74 0.20
C VAL A 41 -5.27 3.15 0.23
N THR A 42 -5.41 3.75 1.40
CA THR A 42 -6.15 5.02 1.56
C THR A 42 -5.39 5.98 2.48
N PRO A 43 -4.76 7.04 1.95
CA PRO A 43 -4.12 8.06 2.76
C PRO A 43 -5.15 8.98 3.41
N TYR A 44 -4.89 9.39 4.65
CA TYR A 44 -5.71 10.31 5.41
C TYR A 44 -4.89 11.47 5.98
N PRO A 45 -5.26 12.74 5.67
CA PRO A 45 -6.26 13.18 4.68
C PRO A 45 -5.78 12.98 3.22
N PRO A 46 -6.67 12.93 2.19
CA PRO A 46 -8.10 13.26 2.21
C PRO A 46 -9.07 12.09 2.48
N GLY A 47 -8.59 10.84 2.59
CA GLY A 47 -9.44 9.67 2.85
C GLY A 47 -10.09 9.04 1.61
N ILE A 48 -9.56 9.31 0.41
CA ILE A 48 -10.01 8.67 -0.84
C ILE A 48 -9.03 7.54 -1.20
N PRO A 49 -9.50 6.34 -1.60
CA PRO A 49 -8.61 5.25 -1.96
C PRO A 49 -7.67 5.61 -3.10
N LEU A 50 -6.39 5.28 -2.89
CA LEU A 50 -5.37 5.31 -3.92
C LEU A 50 -5.39 4.10 -4.83
N LEU A 51 -5.60 2.95 -4.20
CA LEU A 51 -5.73 1.67 -4.85
C LEU A 51 -6.93 0.96 -4.26
N ILE A 52 -7.68 0.32 -5.14
CA ILE A 52 -8.67 -0.69 -4.78
C ILE A 52 -8.09 -2.09 -4.97
N PRO A 53 -8.63 -3.12 -4.29
CA PRO A 53 -8.19 -4.50 -4.49
C PRO A 53 -8.15 -4.87 -5.97
N GLY A 54 -7.06 -5.51 -6.40
CA GLY A 54 -6.85 -5.95 -7.78
C GLY A 54 -6.14 -4.94 -8.67
N GLU A 55 -5.89 -3.72 -8.20
CA GLU A 55 -5.06 -2.75 -8.89
C GLU A 55 -3.56 -2.92 -8.59
N VAL A 56 -2.75 -2.50 -9.55
CA VAL A 56 -1.28 -2.61 -9.50
C VAL A 56 -0.66 -1.36 -8.88
N PHE A 57 0.27 -1.54 -7.95
CA PHE A 57 1.13 -0.47 -7.46
C PHE A 57 2.03 0.06 -8.58
N ASN A 58 1.76 1.27 -9.05
CA ASN A 58 2.61 1.95 -10.02
C ASN A 58 3.72 2.77 -9.31
N ARG A 59 4.72 3.21 -10.08
CA ARG A 59 5.83 4.03 -9.58
C ARG A 59 5.37 5.26 -8.78
N LYS A 60 4.41 6.02 -9.29
CA LYS A 60 3.94 7.27 -8.66
C LYS A 60 3.29 7.04 -7.30
N ILE A 61 2.58 5.92 -7.14
CA ILE A 61 1.97 5.54 -5.87
C ILE A 61 3.06 5.12 -4.91
N VAL A 62 3.96 4.23 -5.33
CA VAL A 62 5.09 3.77 -4.51
C VAL A 62 5.95 4.96 -4.04
N ASP A 63 6.28 5.90 -4.93
CA ASP A 63 7.04 7.11 -4.58
C ASP A 63 6.30 7.97 -3.54
N TYR A 64 4.97 8.09 -3.65
CA TYR A 64 4.17 8.82 -2.64
C TYR A 64 4.18 8.12 -1.28
N LEU A 65 4.04 6.79 -1.25
CA LEU A 65 4.10 6.04 0.01
C LEU A 65 5.47 6.20 0.67
N LYS A 66 6.56 6.14 -0.11
CA LYS A 66 7.93 6.37 0.39
C LYS A 66 8.11 7.78 0.94
N PHE A 67 7.52 8.77 0.27
CA PHE A 67 7.49 10.14 0.77
C PHE A 67 6.75 10.25 2.11
N SER A 68 5.57 9.63 2.24
CA SER A 68 4.80 9.65 3.48
C SER A 68 5.55 8.97 4.64
N ARG A 69 6.20 7.82 4.41
CA ARG A 69 7.11 7.18 5.38
C ARG A 69 8.19 8.14 5.86
N GLU A 70 8.89 8.79 4.93
CA GLU A 70 9.98 9.72 5.27
C GLU A 70 9.45 10.95 6.02
N PHE A 71 8.32 11.49 5.58
CA PHE A 71 7.67 12.62 6.24
C PHE A 71 7.28 12.30 7.69
N ASN A 72 6.67 11.14 7.92
CA ASN A 72 6.29 10.69 9.26
C ASN A 72 7.51 10.54 10.18
N ALA A 73 8.63 10.01 9.65
CA ALA A 73 9.88 9.89 10.41
C ALA A 73 10.49 11.26 10.77
N GLN A 74 10.39 12.25 9.89
CA GLN A 74 10.93 13.60 10.10
C GLN A 74 10.03 14.50 10.95
N CYS A 75 8.73 14.22 11.04
CA CYS A 75 7.74 15.06 11.72
C CYS A 75 6.91 14.27 12.76
N PRO A 76 7.52 13.84 13.88
CA PRO A 76 6.78 13.15 14.95
C PRO A 76 5.65 14.01 15.52
N GLY A 77 4.47 13.43 15.70
CA GLY A 77 3.24 14.10 16.14
C GLY A 77 2.44 14.78 15.02
N PHE A 78 2.91 14.72 13.77
CA PHE A 78 2.22 15.23 12.58
C PHE A 78 2.10 14.15 11.49
N GLU A 79 2.10 12.89 11.89
CA GLU A 79 2.08 11.76 10.98
C GLU A 79 0.80 11.75 10.14
N THR A 80 0.97 11.38 8.88
CA THR A 80 -0.13 11.03 7.99
C THR A 80 -0.39 9.54 8.11
N ASP A 81 -1.66 9.15 8.22
CA ASP A 81 -2.05 7.74 8.28
C ASP A 81 -2.39 7.23 6.87
N ILE A 82 -1.96 6.01 6.56
CA ILE A 82 -2.28 5.33 5.31
C ILE A 82 -2.88 3.97 5.64
N HIS A 83 -4.21 3.91 5.62
CA HIS A 83 -4.92 2.65 5.79
C HIS A 83 -4.52 1.67 4.69
N GLY A 84 -4.32 0.40 5.08
CA GLY A 84 -3.87 -0.66 4.17
C GLY A 84 -2.36 -0.88 4.16
N LEU A 85 -1.59 0.04 4.76
CA LEU A 85 -0.21 -0.25 5.14
C LEU A 85 -0.18 -0.92 6.52
N VAL A 86 0.77 -1.83 6.69
CA VAL A 86 1.11 -2.46 7.95
C VAL A 86 2.45 -1.91 8.40
N GLU A 87 2.44 -1.32 9.60
CA GLU A 87 3.65 -0.86 10.27
C GLU A 87 4.23 -1.98 11.12
N GLU A 88 5.52 -2.28 10.95
CA GLU A 88 6.25 -3.18 11.83
C GLU A 88 7.49 -2.47 12.39
N VAL A 89 7.64 -2.50 13.71
CA VAL A 89 8.81 -1.94 14.39
C VAL A 89 9.92 -2.98 14.41
N VAL A 90 10.99 -2.72 13.67
CA VAL A 90 12.18 -3.57 13.61
C VAL A 90 13.32 -2.83 14.31
N GLY A 91 13.49 -3.09 15.60
CA GLY A 91 14.44 -2.38 16.44
C GLY A 91 13.99 -0.94 16.70
N THR A 92 14.71 0.03 16.14
CA THR A 92 14.38 1.47 16.23
C THR A 92 13.74 2.03 14.96
N GLU A 93 13.62 1.21 13.91
CA GLU A 93 13.08 1.63 12.61
C GLU A 93 11.65 1.13 12.43
N VAL A 94 10.78 1.98 11.91
CA VAL A 94 9.44 1.60 11.46
C VAL A 94 9.51 1.22 9.99
N ARG A 95 9.15 -0.03 9.67
CA ARG A 95 9.04 -0.53 8.31
C ARG A 95 7.58 -0.62 7.90
N TYR A 96 7.33 -0.36 6.62
CA TYR A 96 6.00 -0.30 6.05
C TYR A 96 5.82 -1.41 5.02
N PHE A 97 4.72 -2.13 5.13
CA PHE A 97 4.37 -3.23 4.25
C PHE A 97 2.96 -3.08 3.70
N ALA A 98 2.67 -3.73 2.58
CA ALA A 98 1.31 -3.95 2.13
C ALA A 98 1.10 -5.43 1.78
N ASP A 99 -0.09 -5.94 2.04
CA ASP A 99 -0.45 -7.28 1.62
C ASP A 99 -0.82 -7.25 0.13
N CYS A 100 -0.16 -8.11 -0.64
CA CYS A 100 -0.31 -8.22 -2.09
C CYS A 100 -0.74 -9.63 -2.49
N VAL A 101 -1.27 -9.77 -3.69
CA VAL A 101 -1.52 -11.09 -4.30
C VAL A 101 -0.20 -11.85 -4.39
N ARG A 102 -0.21 -13.11 -3.94
CA ARG A 102 0.91 -14.05 -4.12
C ARG A 102 1.05 -14.42 -5.59
N VAL A 103 2.26 -14.25 -6.12
CA VAL A 103 2.63 -14.56 -7.51
C VAL A 103 3.36 -15.89 -7.57
#